data_AF-A0A4Q3T1L4-F1
#
_entry.id   AF-A0A4Q3T1L4-F1
#
_cell.length_a   1.000
_cell.length_b   1.000
_cell.length_c   1.000
_cell.angle_alpha   90.00
_cell.angle_beta   90.00
_cell.angle_gamma   90.00
#
_symmetry.space_group_name_H-M   'P 1'
#
loop_
_entity.id
_entity.type
_entity.pdbx_description
1 polymer ?
#
loop_
_entity_poly.entity_id
_entity_poly.type
_entity_poly.pdbx_seq_one_letter_code
_entity_poly.pdbx_strand_id
1 'polypeptide(L)' 'PSLKLAEGLGFQREGLLREVGYWAGQHHDLLQYALLRRDYRMPGWSPSYG' A
#
# COMPACT_ATOMS: atom_id res chain seq x y z
N PRO A 1 10.38 2.77 6.74
CA PRO A 1 10.41 1.29 6.93
C PRO A 1 9.12 0.60 6.47
N SER A 2 7.94 1.07 6.90
CA SER A 2 6.64 0.49 6.54
C SER A 2 6.24 0.67 5.07
N LEU A 3 6.47 1.86 4.47
CA LEU A 3 6.08 2.14 3.08
C LEU A 3 6.83 1.27 2.07
N LYS A 4 8.16 1.18 2.18
CA LYS A 4 8.98 0.31 1.31
C LYS A 4 8.59 -1.16 1.41
N LEU A 5 8.17 -1.61 2.59
CA LEU A 5 7.66 -2.97 2.77
C LEU A 5 6.30 -3.15 2.07
N ALA A 6 5.38 -2.22 2.24
CA ALA A 6 4.09 -2.25 1.54
C ALA A 6 4.28 -2.28 0.01
N GLU A 7 5.15 -1.42 -0.51
CA GLU A 7 5.53 -1.38 -1.93
C GLU A 7 6.17 -2.70 -2.38
N GLY A 8 7.08 -3.28 -1.58
CA GLY A 8 7.69 -4.58 -1.87
C GLY A 8 6.70 -5.76 -1.88
N LEU A 9 5.59 -5.64 -1.15
CA LEU A 9 4.48 -6.61 -1.16
C LEU A 9 3.45 -6.34 -2.26
N GLY A 10 3.68 -5.34 -3.12
CA GLY A 10 2.84 -5.02 -4.27
C GLY A 10 1.71 -4.03 -3.99
N PHE A 11 1.63 -3.44 -2.80
CA PHE A 11 0.70 -2.33 -2.56
C PHE A 11 1.10 -1.11 -3.39
N GLN A 12 0.12 -0.45 -3.98
CA GLN A 12 0.30 0.76 -4.79
C GLN A 12 -0.24 1.98 -4.04
N ARG A 13 0.39 3.14 -4.23
CA ARG A 13 -0.08 4.40 -3.65
C ARG A 13 -1.21 4.96 -4.52
N GLU A 14 -2.39 5.07 -3.93
CA GLU A 14 -3.60 5.52 -4.62
C GLU A 14 -3.98 6.97 -4.23
N GLY A 15 -3.46 7.49 -3.11
CA GLY A 15 -3.84 8.83 -2.67
C GLY A 15 -3.04 9.42 -1.51
N LEU A 16 -3.26 10.72 -1.31
CA LEU A 16 -2.75 11.52 -0.21
C LEU A 16 -3.87 12.46 0.26
N LEU A 17 -4.20 12.41 1.55
CA LEU A 17 -5.04 13.40 2.20
C LEU A 17 -4.16 14.25 3.11
N ARG A 18 -4.15 15.55 2.87
CA ARG A 18 -3.29 16.48 3.62
C ARG A 18 -3.93 16.88 4.93
N GLU A 19 -3.14 16.85 6.01
CA GLU A 19 -3.51 17.34 7.34
C GLU A 19 -4.81 16.76 7.93
N VAL A 20 -5.26 15.61 7.43
CA VAL A 20 -6.54 14.98 7.81
C VAL A 20 -6.50 14.34 9.20
N GLY A 21 -5.30 14.03 9.69
CA GLY A 21 -5.06 13.49 11.02
C GLY A 21 -4.64 14.57 12.01
N TYR A 22 -5.17 14.55 13.24
CA TYR A 22 -4.68 15.41 14.32
C TYR A 22 -4.38 14.60 15.58
N TRP A 23 -3.09 14.50 15.93
CA TRP A 23 -2.63 13.85 17.16
C TRP A 23 -1.26 14.39 17.56
N ALA A 24 -0.90 14.22 18.84
CA ALA A 24 0.33 14.75 19.43
C ALA A 24 0.53 16.26 19.18
N GLY A 25 -0.57 17.02 19.12
CA GLY A 25 -0.55 18.47 18.90
C GLY A 25 -0.14 18.90 17.48
N GLN A 26 -0.22 18.00 16.50
CA GLN A 26 0.19 18.28 15.12
C GLN A 26 -0.78 17.68 14.11
N HIS A 27 -0.92 18.34 12.96
CA HIS A 27 -1.60 17.80 11.79
C HIS A 27 -0.68 16.85 11.04
N HIS A 28 -1.25 15.76 10.51
CA HIS A 28 -0.52 14.73 9.78
C HIS A 28 -1.22 14.39 8.47
N ASP A 29 -0.42 14.12 7.46
CA ASP A 29 -0.86 13.61 6.18
C ASP A 29 -1.18 12.12 6.26
N LEU A 30 -2.20 11.68 5.51
CA LEU A 30 -2.57 10.29 5.37
C LEU A 30 -2.29 9.81 3.94
N LEU A 31 -1.36 8.88 3.81
CA LEU A 31 -1.06 8.18 2.56
C LEU A 31 -1.94 6.95 2.42
N GLN A 32 -2.60 6.82 1.29
CA GLN A 32 -3.47 5.68 0.98
C GLN A 32 -2.75 4.72 0.05
N TYR A 33 -2.61 3.48 0.51
CA TYR A 33 -2.05 2.37 -0.26
C TYR A 33 -3.10 1.27 -0.39
N ALA A 34 -3.20 0.66 -1.56
CA ALA A 34 -4.12 -0.43 -1.83
C ALA A 34 -3.41 -1.58 -2.54
N LEU A 35 -3.91 -2.79 -2.33
CA LEU A 35 -3.50 -3.98 -3.07
C LEU A 35 -4.78 -4.65 -3.54
N LEU A 36 -5.00 -4.68 -4.85
CA LEU A 36 -6.15 -5.39 -5.41
C LEU A 36 -5.87 -6.89 -5.38
N ARG A 37 -6.93 -7.68 -5.22
CA ARG A 37 -6.83 -9.14 -5.16
C ARG A 37 -6.12 -9.75 -6.37
N ARG A 38 -6.32 -9.18 -7.57
CA ARG A 38 -5.67 -9.61 -8.82
C ARG A 38 -4.17 -9.32 -8.86
N ASP A 39 -3.73 -8.32 -8.12
CA ASP A 39 -2.33 -7.87 -8.10
C ASP A 39 -1.55 -8.56 -6.96
N TYR A 40 -2.26 -9.24 -6.06
CA TYR A 40 -1.66 -10.11 -5.06
C TYR A 40 -1.08 -11.36 -5.71
N ARG A 41 0.22 -11.31 -6.01
CA ARG A 41 0.98 -12.47 -6.46
C ARG A 41 1.26 -13.36 -5.26
N MET A 42 0.53 -14.46 -5.16
CA MET A 42 0.85 -15.53 -4.21
C MET A 42 2.31 -15.97 -4.45
N PRO A 43 3.19 -15.90 -3.43
CA PRO A 43 4.53 -16.47 -3.56
C PRO A 43 4.42 -17.95 -3.94
N GLY A 44 5.02 -18.34 -5.07
CA GLY A 44 5.01 -19.71 -5.57
C GLY A 44 3.87 -20.06 -6.55
N TRP A 45 3.01 -19.12 -6.91
CA TRP A 45 2.04 -19.33 -7.98
C TRP A 45 2.60 -18.90 -9.35
N SER A 46 3.02 -19.88 -10.14
CA SER A 46 3.22 -19.74 -11.59
C SER A 46 1.98 -20.29 -12.29
N PRO A 47 1.19 -19.47 -13.02
CA PRO A 47 0.17 -20.02 -13.90
C PRO A 47 0.89 -20.77 -15.03
N SER A 48 0.82 -22.11 -15.00
CA SER A 48 1.16 -22.94 -16.14
C SER A 48 0.09 -22.72 -17.22
N TYR A 49 0.26 -21.70 -18.05
CA TYR A 49 -0.34 -21.75 -19.37
C TYR A 49 0.52 -22.73 -20.19
N GLY A 50 -0.08 -23.87 -20.52
CA GLY A 50 0.43 -24.76 -21.55
C GLY A 50 0.32 -24.13 -22.93
#